data_AF-A0AAJ2F9V7-F1
#
_entry.id   AF-A0AAJ2F9V7-F1
#
_cell.length_a   1.000
_cell.length_b   1.000
_cell.length_c   1.000
_cell.angle_alpha   90.00
_cell.angle_beta   90.00
_cell.angle_gamma   90.00
#
_symmetry.space_group_name_H-M   'P 1'
#
loop_
_entity.id
_entity.type
_entity.pdbx_description
1 polymer ?
#
loop_
_entity_poly.entity_id
_entity_poly.type
_entity_poly.pdbx_seq_one_letter_code
_entity_poly.pdbx_strand_id
1 'polypeptide(L)'
;MTSGLTRIARAALRVAVALSPPERLEWSKAMQSEMHHASGGNALPFALGCLWAMAKARATTQTAIVNASRWTLVLCAVAWSVLHIRLAGRLSTVGATAPSMLAYFAAAAIAVGAFFTAVRGLRAAVLLAIPVIILSSFVAIGIDQMLPPQAFARFYRAIAIEYVVILSTAMLIAIGVPAWVKQQKRSTI
;
A
#
# COMPACT_ATOMS: atom_id res chain seq x y z
N MET A 1 -7.33 33.69 -27.34
CA MET A 1 -7.07 32.27 -26.95
C MET A 1 -6.69 32.10 -25.47
N THR A 2 -7.03 33.05 -24.59
CA THR A 2 -6.56 33.12 -23.19
C THR A 2 -7.45 32.41 -22.16
N SER A 3 -8.71 32.08 -22.49
CA SER A 3 -9.69 31.57 -21.52
C SER A 3 -9.45 30.14 -21.03
N GLY A 4 -8.91 29.27 -21.88
CA GLY A 4 -8.64 27.86 -21.55
C GLY A 4 -7.49 27.70 -20.55
N LEU A 5 -6.37 28.39 -20.78
CA LEU A 5 -5.19 28.34 -19.91
C LEU A 5 -5.49 28.89 -18.51
N THR A 6 -6.23 29.99 -18.41
CA THR A 6 -6.66 30.54 -17.11
C THR A 6 -7.58 29.58 -16.35
N ARG A 7 -8.45 28.83 -17.04
CA ARG A 7 -9.30 27.82 -16.42
C ARG A 7 -8.47 26.65 -15.86
N ILE A 8 -7.47 26.18 -16.62
CA ILE A 8 -6.56 25.11 -16.18
C ILE A 8 -5.72 25.59 -14.98
N ALA A 9 -5.16 26.79 -15.03
CA ALA A 9 -4.39 27.36 -13.92
C ALA A 9 -5.22 27.44 -12.63
N ARG A 10 -6.47 27.90 -12.73
CA ARG A 10 -7.40 27.94 -11.58
C ARG A 10 -7.73 26.55 -11.04
N ALA A 11 -7.90 25.56 -11.92
CA ALA A 11 -8.12 24.18 -11.51
C ALA A 11 -6.88 23.62 -10.77
N ALA A 12 -5.68 23.83 -11.31
CA ALA A 12 -4.42 23.41 -10.69
C ALA A 12 -4.24 24.03 -9.28
N LEU A 13 -4.57 25.32 -9.11
CA LEU A 13 -4.53 25.97 -7.79
C LEU A 13 -5.57 25.42 -6.81
N ARG A 14 -6.78 25.09 -7.25
CA ARG A 14 -7.76 24.40 -6.38
C ARG A 14 -7.25 23.05 -5.91
N VAL A 15 -6.61 22.31 -6.81
CA VAL A 15 -5.99 21.02 -6.47
C VAL A 15 -4.81 21.22 -5.52
N ALA A 16 -3.99 22.27 -5.71
CA ALA A 16 -2.89 22.63 -4.81
C ALA A 16 -3.40 22.89 -3.38
N VAL A 17 -4.46 23.69 -3.24
CA VAL A 17 -5.11 23.96 -1.94
C VAL A 17 -5.66 22.66 -1.32
N ALA A 18 -6.33 21.82 -2.10
CA ALA A 18 -6.85 20.53 -1.61
C ALA A 18 -5.75 19.56 -1.15
N LEU A 19 -4.60 19.56 -1.82
CA LEU A 19 -3.42 18.77 -1.47
C LEU A 19 -2.64 19.33 -0.28
N SER A 20 -2.85 20.61 0.05
CA SER A 20 -2.03 21.33 1.02
C SER A 20 -2.03 20.64 2.37
N PRO A 21 -0.86 20.39 2.98
CA PRO A 21 -0.81 19.91 4.34
C PRO A 21 -1.35 20.99 5.28
N PRO A 22 -1.93 20.63 6.46
CA PRO A 22 -2.60 21.59 7.35
C PRO A 22 -1.73 22.81 7.70
N GLU A 23 -0.42 22.60 7.84
CA GLU A 23 0.56 23.64 8.20
C GLU A 23 0.80 24.65 7.07
N ARG A 24 0.45 24.32 5.81
CA ARG A 24 0.63 25.19 4.62
C ARG A 24 -0.69 25.59 3.97
N LEU A 25 -1.82 25.31 4.61
CA LEU A 25 -3.14 25.60 4.05
C LEU A 25 -3.34 27.10 3.83
N GLU A 26 -2.97 27.93 4.81
CA GLU A 26 -3.10 29.39 4.71
C GLU A 26 -2.17 29.98 3.64
N TRP A 27 -0.93 29.48 3.54
CA TRP A 27 -0.03 29.84 2.44
C TRP A 27 -0.63 29.52 1.07
N SER A 28 -1.29 28.38 0.93
CA SER A 28 -1.86 27.95 -0.35
C SER A 28 -3.13 28.72 -0.73
N LYS A 29 -3.93 29.12 0.27
CA LYS A 29 -5.05 30.05 0.06
C LYS A 29 -4.55 31.43 -0.37
N ALA A 30 -3.45 31.92 0.21
CA ALA A 30 -2.82 33.17 -0.21
C ALA A 30 -2.29 33.09 -1.66
N MET A 31 -1.62 32.00 -2.03
CA MET A 31 -1.19 31.79 -3.43
C MET A 31 -2.37 31.72 -4.40
N GLN A 32 -3.52 31.20 -3.97
CA GLN A 32 -4.74 31.18 -4.77
C GLN A 32 -5.32 32.60 -4.96
N SER A 33 -5.30 33.46 -3.94
CA SER A 33 -5.77 34.86 -4.07
C SER A 33 -4.82 35.71 -4.92
N GLU A 34 -3.52 35.39 -4.94
CA GLU A 34 -2.53 36.05 -5.79
C GLU A 34 -2.64 35.71 -7.27
N MET A 35 -3.44 34.70 -7.66
CA MET A 35 -3.62 34.29 -9.06
C MET A 35 -4.08 35.45 -9.97
N HIS A 36 -4.80 36.43 -9.43
CA HIS A 36 -5.23 37.61 -10.18
C HIS A 36 -4.08 38.53 -10.59
N HIS A 37 -2.93 38.46 -9.88
CA HIS A 37 -1.72 39.21 -10.19
C HIS A 37 -0.80 38.48 -11.18
N ALA A 38 -0.99 37.17 -11.37
CA ALA A 38 -0.27 36.41 -12.38
C ALA A 38 -0.83 36.73 -13.78
N SER A 39 -0.19 37.64 -14.50
CA SER A 39 -0.62 38.09 -15.82
C SER A 39 -0.44 37.02 -16.91
N GLY A 40 -1.44 36.88 -17.79
CA GLY A 40 -1.35 36.18 -19.07
C GLY A 40 -0.68 34.79 -19.03
N GLY A 41 0.37 34.61 -19.84
CA GLY A 41 1.08 33.34 -20.05
C GLY A 41 1.78 32.76 -18.81
N ASN A 42 1.95 33.54 -17.73
CA ASN A 42 2.64 33.10 -16.51
C ASN A 42 1.70 32.47 -15.47
N ALA A 43 0.38 32.59 -15.65
CA ALA A 43 -0.60 32.05 -14.71
C ALA A 43 -0.53 30.52 -14.59
N LEU A 44 -0.31 29.81 -15.70
CA LEU A 44 -0.22 28.35 -15.68
C LEU A 44 1.10 27.85 -15.06
N PRO A 45 2.29 28.36 -15.45
CA PRO A 45 3.54 28.03 -14.77
C PRO A 45 3.50 28.28 -13.25
N PHE A 46 2.94 29.43 -12.83
CA PHE A 46 2.74 29.74 -11.43
C PHE A 46 1.87 28.69 -10.72
N ALA A 47 0.68 28.41 -11.27
CA ALA A 47 -0.25 27.44 -10.68
C ALA A 47 0.34 26.02 -10.59
N LEU A 48 1.10 25.59 -11.61
CA LEU A 48 1.82 24.32 -11.61
C LEU A 48 2.95 24.31 -10.57
N GLY A 49 3.67 25.42 -10.39
CA GLY A 49 4.65 25.60 -9.34
C GLY A 49 4.05 25.44 -7.94
N CYS A 50 2.91 26.10 -7.68
CA CYS A 50 2.16 25.95 -6.43
C CYS A 50 1.68 24.51 -6.21
N LEU A 51 1.12 23.88 -7.25
CA LEU A 51 0.67 22.49 -7.19
C LEU A 51 1.82 21.53 -6.89
N TRP A 52 2.95 21.69 -7.57
CA TRP A 52 4.15 20.88 -7.33
C TRP A 52 4.70 21.07 -5.92
N ALA A 53 4.78 22.32 -5.44
CA ALA A 53 5.24 22.62 -4.08
C ALA A 53 4.35 21.97 -3.03
N MET A 54 3.02 21.99 -3.22
CA MET A 54 2.08 21.36 -2.29
C MET A 54 2.09 19.84 -2.39
N ALA A 55 2.20 19.28 -3.61
CA ALA A 55 2.36 17.84 -3.79
C ALA A 55 3.63 17.33 -3.10
N LYS A 56 4.77 18.02 -3.28
CA LYS A 56 6.03 17.71 -2.61
C LYS A 56 5.90 17.80 -1.09
N ALA A 57 5.35 18.90 -0.57
CA ALA A 57 5.16 19.08 0.86
C ALA A 57 4.25 18.00 1.46
N ARG A 58 3.16 17.66 0.76
CA ARG A 58 2.23 16.59 1.16
C ARG A 58 2.90 15.23 1.15
N ALA A 59 3.66 14.90 0.10
CA ALA A 59 4.36 13.61 -0.03
C ALA A 59 5.39 13.40 1.10
N THR A 60 5.96 14.47 1.65
CA THR A 60 6.88 14.41 2.79
C THR A 60 6.20 14.38 4.16
N THR A 61 4.87 14.50 4.22
CA THR A 61 4.18 14.41 5.51
C THR A 61 4.18 12.98 6.06
N GLN A 62 4.24 12.89 7.39
CA GLN A 62 4.20 11.62 8.12
C GLN A 62 2.96 10.79 7.76
N THR A 63 1.81 11.46 7.68
CA THR A 63 0.54 10.84 7.33
C THR A 63 0.52 10.33 5.90
N ALA A 64 1.11 11.05 4.94
CA ALA A 64 1.23 10.58 3.57
C ALA A 64 2.13 9.35 3.44
N ILE A 65 3.29 9.33 4.11
CA ILE A 65 4.22 8.19 4.07
C ILE A 65 3.57 6.94 4.67
N VAL A 66 2.91 7.06 5.83
CA VAL A 66 2.21 5.95 6.48
C VAL A 66 1.00 5.48 5.67
N ASN A 67 0.27 6.40 5.03
CA ASN A 67 -0.83 6.02 4.14
C ASN A 67 -0.33 5.35 2.86
N ALA A 68 0.78 5.83 2.29
CA ALA A 68 1.40 5.22 1.12
C ALA A 68 1.83 3.79 1.43
N SER A 69 2.54 3.55 2.54
CA SER A 69 2.93 2.19 2.93
C SER A 69 1.72 1.28 3.17
N ARG A 70 0.67 1.78 3.82
CA ARG A 70 -0.60 1.06 3.99
C ARG A 70 -1.19 0.63 2.65
N TRP A 71 -1.35 1.56 1.71
CA TRP A 71 -1.96 1.26 0.42
C TRP A 71 -1.08 0.37 -0.44
N THR A 72 0.24 0.50 -0.38
CA THR A 72 1.17 -0.45 -0.99
C THR A 72 0.93 -1.87 -0.49
N LEU A 73 0.85 -2.07 0.83
CA LEU A 73 0.57 -3.40 1.39
C LEU A 73 -0.79 -3.95 0.96
N VAL A 74 -1.83 -3.11 0.93
CA VAL A 74 -3.17 -3.51 0.48
C VAL A 74 -3.14 -3.93 -0.99
N LEU A 75 -2.53 -3.14 -1.87
CA LEU A 75 -2.45 -3.43 -3.30
C LEU A 75 -1.62 -4.69 -3.58
N CYS A 76 -0.50 -4.88 -2.89
CA CYS A 76 0.29 -6.11 -2.97
C CYS A 76 -0.52 -7.33 -2.51
N ALA A 77 -1.28 -7.22 -1.41
CA ALA A 77 -2.12 -8.31 -0.93
C ALA A 77 -3.24 -8.64 -1.93
N VAL A 78 -3.90 -7.65 -2.52
CA VAL A 78 -4.91 -7.87 -3.57
C VAL A 78 -4.29 -8.57 -4.78
N ALA A 79 -3.16 -8.09 -5.28
CA ALA A 79 -2.46 -8.74 -6.39
C ALA A 79 -2.09 -10.19 -6.08
N TRP A 80 -1.62 -10.46 -4.87
CA TRP A 80 -1.24 -11.79 -4.43
C TRP A 80 -2.44 -12.74 -4.24
N SER A 81 -3.58 -12.21 -3.79
CA SER A 81 -4.86 -12.94 -3.74
C SER A 81 -5.32 -13.37 -5.15
N VAL A 82 -5.20 -12.47 -6.15
CA VAL A 82 -5.52 -12.80 -7.55
C VAL A 82 -4.59 -13.89 -8.09
N LEU A 83 -3.30 -13.86 -7.76
CA LEU A 83 -2.36 -14.92 -8.13
C LEU A 83 -2.75 -16.27 -7.51
N HIS A 84 -3.22 -16.28 -6.26
CA HIS A 84 -3.73 -17.49 -5.60
C HIS A 84 -5.01 -18.04 -6.26
N ILE A 85 -5.94 -17.18 -6.67
CA ILE A 85 -7.12 -17.59 -7.45
C ILE A 85 -6.69 -18.26 -8.76
N ARG A 86 -5.72 -17.65 -9.47
CA ARG A 86 -5.19 -18.22 -10.71
C ARG A 86 -4.48 -19.56 -10.47
N LEU A 87 -3.72 -19.68 -9.39
CA LEU A 87 -3.06 -20.92 -8.98
C LEU A 87 -4.09 -22.00 -8.67
N ALA A 88 -5.12 -21.68 -7.88
CA ALA A 88 -6.21 -22.59 -7.55
C ALA A 88 -6.92 -23.09 -8.81
N GLY A 89 -7.26 -22.19 -9.73
CA GLY A 89 -7.85 -22.56 -11.03
C GLY A 89 -6.98 -23.55 -11.81
N ARG A 90 -5.66 -23.34 -11.87
CA ARG A 90 -4.73 -24.28 -12.52
C ARG A 90 -4.68 -25.63 -11.81
N LEU A 91 -4.61 -25.65 -10.48
CA LEU A 91 -4.60 -26.89 -9.70
C LEU A 91 -5.90 -27.69 -9.86
N SER A 92 -7.04 -27.02 -9.98
CA SER A 92 -8.32 -27.66 -10.29
C SER A 92 -8.30 -28.39 -11.63
N THR A 93 -7.68 -27.82 -12.67
CA THR A 93 -7.65 -28.44 -14.01
C THR A 93 -6.84 -29.73 -14.08
N VAL A 94 -5.90 -29.93 -13.15
CA VAL A 94 -5.06 -31.14 -13.08
C VAL A 94 -5.54 -32.13 -12.00
N GLY A 95 -6.73 -31.94 -11.45
CA GLY A 95 -7.31 -32.82 -10.43
C GLY A 95 -6.69 -32.69 -9.03
N ALA A 96 -5.86 -31.67 -8.78
CA ALA A 96 -5.24 -31.41 -7.48
C ALA A 96 -6.21 -30.68 -6.53
N THR A 97 -7.29 -31.37 -6.13
CA THR A 97 -8.43 -30.81 -5.39
C THR A 97 -8.03 -30.17 -4.06
N ALA A 98 -7.29 -30.88 -3.19
CA ALA A 98 -6.88 -30.36 -1.89
C ALA A 98 -5.95 -29.13 -2.00
N PRO A 99 -4.86 -29.14 -2.82
CA PRO A 99 -4.07 -27.95 -3.10
C PRO A 99 -4.88 -26.78 -3.67
N SER A 100 -5.84 -27.05 -4.56
CA SER A 100 -6.70 -26.03 -5.14
C SER A 100 -7.58 -25.34 -4.09
N MET A 101 -8.26 -26.13 -3.25
CA MET A 101 -9.09 -25.59 -2.17
C MET A 101 -8.27 -24.73 -1.22
N LEU A 102 -7.07 -25.18 -0.82
CA LEU A 102 -6.16 -24.40 0.02
C LEU A 102 -5.77 -23.07 -0.63
N ALA A 103 -5.49 -23.06 -1.93
CA ALA A 103 -5.18 -21.83 -2.65
C ALA A 103 -6.38 -20.86 -2.72
N TYR A 104 -7.61 -21.35 -2.88
CA TYR A 104 -8.82 -20.51 -2.77
C TYR A 104 -9.02 -19.94 -1.37
N PHE A 105 -8.87 -20.77 -0.33
CA PHE A 105 -8.99 -20.30 1.06
C PHE A 105 -7.95 -19.25 1.40
N ALA A 106 -6.71 -19.46 0.95
CA ALA A 106 -5.67 -18.47 1.13
C ALA A 106 -5.96 -17.16 0.38
N ALA A 107 -6.45 -17.23 -0.86
CA ALA A 107 -6.86 -16.04 -1.61
C ALA A 107 -7.91 -15.23 -0.84
N ALA A 108 -8.92 -15.90 -0.30
CA ALA A 108 -9.97 -15.27 0.51
C ALA A 108 -9.39 -14.67 1.80
N ALA A 109 -8.55 -15.39 2.53
CA ALA A 109 -7.90 -14.90 3.75
C ALA A 109 -7.02 -13.66 3.48
N ILE A 110 -6.25 -13.66 2.39
CA ILE A 110 -5.43 -12.52 1.96
C ILE A 110 -6.32 -11.32 1.62
N ALA A 111 -7.42 -11.52 0.89
CA ALA A 111 -8.35 -10.45 0.55
C ALA A 111 -9.01 -9.84 1.80
N VAL A 112 -9.42 -10.68 2.76
CA VAL A 112 -9.93 -10.24 4.07
C VAL A 112 -8.86 -9.46 4.83
N GLY A 113 -7.62 -9.94 4.85
CA GLY A 113 -6.49 -9.24 5.45
C GLY A 113 -6.21 -7.87 4.81
N ALA A 114 -6.32 -7.79 3.48
CA ALA A 114 -6.20 -6.54 2.73
C ALA A 114 -7.31 -5.55 3.13
N PHE A 115 -8.56 -6.02 3.22
CA PHE A 115 -9.69 -5.21 3.66
C PHE A 115 -9.49 -4.67 5.08
N PHE A 116 -9.13 -5.52 6.04
CA PHE A 116 -8.88 -5.07 7.42
C PHE A 116 -7.69 -4.10 7.50
N THR A 117 -6.64 -4.31 6.71
CA THR A 117 -5.53 -3.34 6.60
C THR A 117 -6.01 -2.01 6.01
N ALA A 118 -6.86 -2.05 4.99
CA ALA A 118 -7.45 -0.88 4.34
C ALA A 118 -8.43 -0.11 5.24
N VAL A 119 -9.02 -0.72 6.26
CA VAL A 119 -9.96 -0.06 7.20
C VAL A 119 -9.29 0.30 8.53
N ARG A 120 -8.55 -0.62 9.15
CA ARG A 120 -7.97 -0.50 10.51
C ARG A 120 -6.50 -0.06 10.52
N GLY A 121 -5.84 0.01 9.36
CA GLY A 121 -4.46 0.51 9.22
C GLY A 121 -3.40 -0.58 9.41
N LEU A 122 -2.13 -0.16 9.49
CA LEU A 122 -0.96 -1.05 9.52
C LEU A 122 -0.93 -2.00 10.72
N ARG A 123 -1.54 -1.62 11.86
CA ARG A 123 -1.64 -2.50 13.03
C ARG A 123 -2.42 -3.78 12.74
N ALA A 124 -3.48 -3.68 11.93
CA ALA A 124 -4.25 -4.87 11.55
C ALA A 124 -3.43 -5.80 10.65
N ALA A 125 -2.61 -5.25 9.75
CA ALA A 125 -1.70 -6.07 8.93
C ALA A 125 -0.75 -6.90 9.82
N VAL A 126 -0.17 -6.28 10.86
CA VAL A 126 0.71 -6.99 11.81
C VAL A 126 -0.05 -8.09 12.56
N LEU A 127 -1.18 -7.76 13.16
CA LEU A 127 -1.95 -8.72 13.98
C LEU A 127 -2.45 -9.91 13.16
N LEU A 128 -2.80 -9.69 11.89
CA LEU A 128 -3.26 -10.75 11.00
C LEU A 128 -2.11 -11.58 10.41
N ALA A 129 -0.94 -10.97 10.19
CA ALA A 129 0.23 -11.65 9.64
C ALA A 129 0.85 -12.63 10.66
N ILE A 130 0.95 -12.27 11.94
CA ILE A 130 1.61 -13.08 12.99
C ILE A 130 1.13 -14.53 13.02
N PRO A 131 -0.18 -14.84 13.20
CA PRO A 131 -0.63 -16.23 13.31
C PRO A 131 -0.34 -17.03 12.03
N VAL A 132 -0.45 -16.39 10.86
CA VAL A 132 -0.17 -17.03 9.57
C VAL A 132 1.33 -17.31 9.40
N ILE A 133 2.21 -16.38 9.82
CA ILE A 133 3.66 -16.59 9.83
C ILE A 133 4.01 -17.77 10.73
N ILE A 134 3.46 -17.82 11.95
CA ILE A 134 3.74 -18.89 12.91
C ILE A 134 3.30 -20.24 12.33
N LEU A 135 2.06 -20.34 11.86
CA LEU A 135 1.53 -21.57 11.26
C LEU A 135 2.34 -22.00 10.05
N SER A 136 2.67 -21.07 9.15
CA SER A 136 3.46 -21.35 7.93
C SER A 136 4.89 -21.76 8.29
N SER A 137 5.48 -21.21 9.34
CA SER A 137 6.80 -21.61 9.83
C SER A 137 6.79 -23.07 10.32
N PHE A 138 5.77 -23.45 11.08
CA PHE A 138 5.60 -24.84 11.50
C PHE A 138 5.46 -25.79 10.31
N VAL A 139 4.66 -25.42 9.30
CA VAL A 139 4.51 -26.22 8.08
C VAL A 139 5.84 -26.31 7.32
N ALA A 140 6.56 -25.20 7.15
CA ALA A 140 7.82 -25.16 6.41
C ALA A 140 8.92 -26.05 7.03
N ILE A 141 8.92 -26.19 8.37
CA ILE A 141 9.89 -27.00 9.12
C ILE A 141 9.43 -28.45 9.25
N GLY A 142 8.15 -28.67 9.56
CA GLY A 142 7.64 -29.96 10.02
C GLY A 142 7.05 -30.85 8.93
N ILE A 143 6.81 -30.36 7.71
CA ILE A 143 6.08 -31.12 6.70
C ILE A 143 6.76 -32.42 6.27
N ASP A 144 8.10 -32.45 6.28
CA ASP A 144 8.88 -33.65 5.96
C ASP A 144 8.84 -34.69 7.09
N GLN A 145 8.46 -34.29 8.31
CA GLN A 145 8.39 -35.13 9.51
C GLN A 145 6.96 -35.58 9.83
N MET A 146 5.96 -34.77 9.46
CA MET A 146 4.56 -34.96 9.86
C MET A 146 3.71 -35.74 8.86
N LEU A 147 4.15 -35.87 7.60
CA LEU A 147 3.36 -36.53 6.57
C LEU A 147 4.23 -37.51 5.76
N PRO A 148 3.74 -38.72 5.44
CA PRO A 148 4.40 -39.59 4.47
C PRO A 148 4.59 -38.84 3.15
N PRO A 149 5.57 -39.20 2.30
CA PRO A 149 5.89 -38.43 1.09
C PRO A 149 4.68 -38.29 0.17
N GLN A 150 3.96 -37.16 0.32
CA GLN A 150 2.80 -36.84 -0.48
C GLN A 150 3.26 -36.22 -1.79
N ALA A 151 2.49 -36.45 -2.86
CA ALA A 151 2.75 -35.87 -4.19
C ALA A 151 2.89 -34.33 -4.18
N PHE A 152 2.40 -33.65 -3.12
CA PHE A 152 2.44 -32.19 -2.97
C PHE A 152 3.25 -31.68 -1.76
N ALA A 153 4.02 -32.51 -1.06
CA ALA A 153 4.78 -32.07 0.12
C ALA A 153 5.74 -30.90 -0.20
N ARG A 154 6.44 -30.97 -1.34
CA ARG A 154 7.31 -29.87 -1.81
C ARG A 154 6.53 -28.60 -2.14
N PHE A 155 5.33 -28.75 -2.70
CA PHE A 155 4.47 -27.62 -3.03
C PHE A 155 3.98 -26.89 -1.77
N TYR A 156 3.49 -27.64 -0.78
CA TYR A 156 3.06 -27.07 0.50
C TYR A 156 4.20 -26.41 1.25
N ARG A 157 5.40 -27.02 1.25
CA ARG A 157 6.61 -26.42 1.82
C ARG A 157 6.95 -25.10 1.14
N ALA A 158 6.93 -25.06 -0.20
CA ALA A 158 7.25 -23.87 -0.97
C ALA A 158 6.28 -22.72 -0.66
N ILE A 159 4.96 -22.98 -0.64
CA ILE A 159 3.96 -21.97 -0.28
C ILE A 159 4.14 -21.49 1.17
N ALA A 160 4.42 -22.40 2.10
CA ALA A 160 4.65 -22.04 3.49
C ALA A 160 5.86 -21.11 3.65
N ILE A 161 6.97 -21.39 2.97
CA ILE A 161 8.15 -20.51 2.94
C ILE A 161 7.81 -19.16 2.29
N GLU A 162 7.08 -19.16 1.18
CA GLU A 162 6.61 -17.94 0.51
C GLU A 162 5.80 -17.06 1.49
N TYR A 163 4.90 -17.66 2.27
CA TYR A 163 4.09 -16.94 3.26
C TYR A 163 4.94 -16.34 4.36
N VAL A 164 5.89 -17.10 4.90
CA VAL A 164 6.81 -16.58 5.92
C VAL A 164 7.57 -15.38 5.39
N VAL A 165 8.13 -15.46 4.19
CA VAL A 165 8.94 -14.38 3.60
C VAL A 165 8.10 -13.14 3.31
N ILE A 166 6.97 -13.30 2.60
CA ILE A 166 6.13 -12.18 2.18
C ILE A 166 5.49 -11.49 3.39
N LEU A 167 4.92 -12.27 4.32
CA LEU A 167 4.26 -11.70 5.49
C LEU A 167 5.25 -11.08 6.48
N SER A 168 6.45 -11.66 6.64
CA SER A 168 7.51 -11.04 7.45
C SER A 168 7.96 -9.72 6.84
N THR A 169 8.11 -9.65 5.52
CA THR A 169 8.45 -8.41 4.82
C THR A 169 7.35 -7.36 5.00
N ALA A 170 6.08 -7.75 4.83
CA ALA A 170 4.94 -6.87 5.06
C ALA A 170 4.88 -6.37 6.52
N MET A 171 5.17 -7.24 7.49
CA MET A 171 5.22 -6.89 8.91
C MET A 171 6.36 -5.92 9.21
N LEU A 172 7.55 -6.13 8.64
CA LEU A 172 8.68 -5.21 8.77
C LEU A 172 8.35 -3.83 8.20
N ILE A 173 7.65 -3.74 7.07
CA ILE A 173 7.17 -2.46 6.52
C ILE A 173 6.14 -1.83 7.46
N ALA A 174 5.17 -2.61 7.93
CA ALA A 174 4.07 -2.13 8.77
C ALA A 174 4.54 -1.61 10.15
N ILE A 175 5.64 -2.15 10.68
CA ILE A 175 6.27 -1.71 11.93
C ILE A 175 7.31 -0.63 11.66
N GLY A 176 8.18 -0.84 10.68
CA GLY A 176 9.36 -0.03 10.40
C GLY A 176 9.02 1.36 9.88
N VAL A 177 8.05 1.48 8.96
CA VAL A 177 7.68 2.80 8.41
C VAL A 177 7.14 3.74 9.49
N PRO A 178 6.16 3.36 10.33
CA PRO A 178 5.73 4.22 11.43
C PRO A 178 6.84 4.55 12.44
N ALA A 179 7.71 3.58 12.75
CA ALA A 179 8.82 3.78 13.68
C ALA A 179 9.85 4.80 13.14
N TRP A 180 10.24 4.65 11.88
CA TRP A 180 11.16 5.55 11.19
C TRP A 180 10.60 6.97 11.08
N VAL A 181 9.32 7.11 10.70
CA VAL A 181 8.63 8.40 10.65
C VAL A 181 8.60 9.09 12.02
N LYS A 182 8.38 8.31 13.10
CA LYS A 182 8.41 8.82 14.48
C LYS A 182 9.82 9.27 14.90
N GLN A 183 10.86 8.56 14.48
CA GLN A 183 12.26 8.92 14.75
C GLN A 183 12.67 10.20 14.03
N GLN A 184 12.33 10.34 12.73
CA GLN A 184 12.61 11.58 11.98
C GLN A 184 12.03 12.82 12.66
N LYS A 185 10.82 12.71 13.25
CA LYS A 185 10.23 13.81 14.03
C LYS A 185 11.11 14.26 15.19
N ARG A 186 11.68 13.29 15.91
CA ARG A 186 12.47 13.53 17.12
C ARG A 186 13.83 14.14 16.80
N SER A 187 14.39 13.88 15.62
CA SER A 187 15.68 14.45 15.20
C SER A 187 15.58 15.87 14.65
N THR A 188 14.37 16.35 14.33
CA THR A 188 14.11 17.70 13.80
C THR A 188 13.59 18.70 14.85
N ILE A 189 13.41 18.26 16.10
CA ILE A 189 13.05 19.09 17.27
C ILE A 189 14.28 19.17 18.16
#